data_AF-A0A5E4L7W8-F1
#
_entry.id   AF-A0A5E4L7W8-F1
#
_cell.length_a   1.000
_cell.length_b   1.000
_cell.length_c   1.000
_cell.angle_alpha   90.00
_cell.angle_beta   90.00
_cell.angle_gamma   90.00
#
_symmetry.space_group_name_H-M   'P 1'
#
loop_
_entity.id
_entity.type
_entity.pdbx_description
1 polymer ?
#
loop_
_entity_poly.entity_id
_entity_poly.type
_entity_poly.pdbx_seq_one_letter_code
_entity_poly.pdbx_strand_id
1 'polypeptide(L)'
;MIRETDCRNYHDEKILERKWSVTTAIIAMIGVLFTAGTVDAITINQNTAPSASKIDPVTDKVNLVIGDTRNFLLRGTDPDGNLRGTEWYINGKYQTSHFILSGTIGTDSWRHIFNASGMYTVEALVFDAQNAYSSQPATWIMQVDAASIISLSPPTGIKNPGNSLSSRVTVKNIGVNTRSYWVGFGYQKPDGTFYNLGPQQTNILFPGSQQTLIFNWNLPQDAPYGNYNAVTRIWNGYDPVKDLMESPQYDSKSSQKAFRIPSDPFKFQPRAIYVWGNAYKILESPIETGNLIQFARDHGINTFFFYTDTSGLTGNPALYREFILKAHSNNLYVHALNGRSAWTTDHQAAVNYIMTVLNYNKNSQPTEKFDGIYLDIEPYTLSSWEKDPDGNSFSLARSSVNKNLAIQYLHLLSSINNTISASGETLTFGEDIPFWLDSNGFDLTYNGKTKLLSSHIQDQTDFITVMDYTDNYNNAITWAAYEINYGIAAGKYVVIAFETQKLDNPESTFFEEGNVALENAFRQVNYSFSSKSSFKGFAIHDYNSYKALR
;
A
#
# COMPACT_ATOMS: atom_id res chain seq x y z
N MET A 1 -24.63 66.94 -9.03
CA MET A 1 -25.49 66.85 -7.82
C MET A 1 -25.24 65.43 -7.29
N ILE A 2 -24.50 65.18 -6.20
CA ILE A 2 -24.64 65.66 -4.80
C ILE A 2 -26.05 65.26 -4.28
N ARG A 3 -26.28 64.48 -3.20
CA ARG A 3 -25.56 64.13 -1.93
C ARG A 3 -25.41 62.59 -1.73
N GLU A 4 -24.50 62.05 -0.88
CA GLU A 4 -24.59 61.72 0.58
C GLU A 4 -25.87 60.93 0.98
N THR A 5 -25.90 59.92 1.86
CA THR A 5 -24.94 59.35 2.87
C THR A 5 -24.82 57.79 2.70
N ASP A 6 -24.20 56.93 3.53
CA ASP A 6 -23.75 56.97 4.94
C ASP A 6 -22.60 55.99 5.29
N CYS A 7 -22.20 55.99 6.57
CA CYS A 7 -21.32 55.07 7.30
C CYS A 7 -22.01 53.70 7.58
N ARG A 8 -21.38 52.58 8.00
CA ARG A 8 -19.99 52.06 8.21
C ARG A 8 -20.12 50.52 8.42
N ASN A 9 -19.12 49.64 8.62
CA ASN A 9 -17.67 49.71 8.86
C ASN A 9 -16.98 48.42 8.30
N TYR A 10 -15.68 48.23 8.55
CA TYR A 10 -14.93 46.95 8.46
C TYR A 10 -13.94 46.87 9.63
N HIS A 11 -13.39 45.69 9.98
CA HIS A 11 -11.93 45.56 10.16
C HIS A 11 -11.46 44.11 10.27
N ASP A 12 -10.35 43.82 9.60
CA ASP A 12 -9.65 42.54 9.58
C ASP A 12 -8.38 42.55 10.45
N GLU A 13 -8.01 41.32 10.85
CA GLU A 13 -6.68 40.71 11.04
C GLU A 13 -5.41 41.46 11.52
N LYS A 14 -4.61 40.62 12.19
CA LYS A 14 -3.13 40.48 12.17
C LYS A 14 -2.29 41.14 13.27
N ILE A 15 -1.31 40.33 13.68
CA ILE A 15 -0.36 40.50 14.79
C ILE A 15 1.04 40.48 14.18
N LEU A 16 1.95 41.37 14.60
CA LEU A 16 3.39 41.10 14.55
C LEU A 16 4.22 41.98 15.52
N GLU A 17 4.95 41.28 16.40
CA GLU A 17 6.29 41.58 16.94
C GLU A 17 6.65 42.82 17.82
N ARG A 18 7.49 42.48 18.82
CA ARG A 18 8.63 43.23 19.43
C ARG A 18 8.49 44.11 20.70
N LYS A 19 9.26 43.65 21.70
CA LYS A 19 10.21 44.37 22.59
C LYS A 19 9.69 45.48 23.52
N TRP A 20 10.07 45.36 24.79
CA TRP A 20 9.99 46.38 25.84
C TRP A 20 11.33 46.52 26.58
N SER A 21 11.64 47.71 27.08
CA SER A 21 12.87 47.97 27.85
C SER A 21 12.76 49.16 28.83
N VAL A 22 13.03 48.91 30.11
CA VAL A 22 13.80 49.76 31.06
C VAL A 22 13.20 51.11 31.54
N THR A 23 12.60 51.11 32.76
CA THR A 23 12.72 52.05 33.92
C THR A 23 12.39 53.57 33.69
N THR A 24 12.16 54.53 34.63
CA THR A 24 12.26 54.75 36.12
C THR A 24 11.18 55.82 36.53
N ALA A 25 10.94 56.37 37.73
CA ALA A 25 11.59 56.44 39.06
C ALA A 25 10.54 56.56 40.21
N ILE A 26 10.76 56.09 41.46
CA ILE A 26 11.37 56.73 42.67
C ILE A 26 10.76 58.10 43.07
N ILE A 27 10.12 58.24 44.27
CA ILE A 27 10.57 58.92 45.53
C ILE A 27 9.38 58.95 46.53
N ALA A 28 9.48 59.03 47.88
CA ALA A 28 10.39 58.48 48.91
C ALA A 28 9.84 58.72 50.36
N MET A 29 10.36 58.00 51.37
CA MET A 29 10.35 58.24 52.86
C MET A 29 9.03 58.34 53.68
N ILE A 30 8.97 57.56 54.77
CA ILE A 30 9.06 57.99 56.19
C ILE A 30 9.24 56.72 57.07
N GLY A 31 9.85 56.82 58.26
CA GLY A 31 10.00 55.70 59.19
C GLY A 31 9.90 56.11 60.66
N VAL A 32 9.31 55.23 61.49
CA VAL A 32 9.17 55.37 62.96
C VAL A 32 9.31 53.98 63.58
N LEU A 33 10.07 53.84 64.67
CA LEU A 33 10.11 52.62 65.47
C LEU A 33 8.91 52.58 66.43
N PHE A 34 8.32 51.40 66.64
CA PHE A 34 7.70 51.04 67.91
C PHE A 34 8.01 49.58 68.29
N THR A 35 7.78 49.27 69.56
CA THR A 35 8.38 48.13 70.29
C THR A 35 7.79 46.77 69.96
N ALA A 36 8.61 45.73 70.14
CA ALA A 36 8.18 44.35 69.99
C ALA A 36 7.11 43.96 71.04
N GLY A 37 5.97 43.46 70.55
CA GLY A 37 5.12 42.54 71.29
C GLY A 37 5.30 41.14 70.72
N THR A 38 5.32 40.12 71.57
CA THR A 38 5.35 38.71 71.12
C THR A 38 3.99 38.35 70.53
N VAL A 39 3.92 38.33 69.19
CA VAL A 39 2.81 37.70 68.49
C VAL A 39 3.08 36.20 68.52
N ASP A 40 2.23 35.44 69.22
CA ASP A 40 2.22 33.99 69.08
C ASP A 40 2.00 33.64 67.62
N ALA A 41 2.88 32.83 67.05
CA ALA A 41 2.80 32.45 65.65
C ALA A 41 1.53 31.59 65.46
N ILE A 42 0.47 32.21 64.93
CA ILE A 42 -0.70 31.49 64.45
C ILE A 42 -0.24 30.61 63.28
N THR A 43 0.06 29.36 63.57
CA THR A 43 0.38 28.34 62.56
C THR A 43 -0.89 28.08 61.76
N ILE A 44 -1.04 28.82 60.67
CA ILE A 44 -2.04 28.54 59.64
C ILE A 44 -1.59 27.24 58.96
N ASN A 45 -2.06 26.10 59.48
CA ASN A 45 -1.94 24.82 58.78
C ASN A 45 -2.56 25.00 57.39
N GLN A 46 -1.76 24.82 56.34
CA GLN A 46 -2.25 24.90 54.97
C GLN A 46 -3.05 23.64 54.68
N ASN A 47 -4.28 23.82 54.18
CA ASN A 47 -5.22 22.74 53.93
C ASN A 47 -4.66 21.73 52.91
N THR A 48 -4.40 20.51 53.37
CA THR A 48 -3.86 19.42 52.56
C THR A 48 -5.02 18.61 51.97
N ALA A 49 -5.18 18.67 50.64
CA ALA A 49 -6.31 18.03 49.97
C ALA A 49 -6.40 16.50 50.25
N PRO A 50 -7.62 15.94 50.36
CA PRO A 50 -7.82 14.53 50.66
C PRO A 50 -7.39 13.60 49.52
N SER A 51 -7.47 12.29 49.77
CA SER A 51 -7.15 11.23 48.82
C SER A 51 -8.28 10.20 48.73
N ALA A 52 -8.58 9.72 47.52
CA ALA A 52 -9.61 8.72 47.25
C ALA A 52 -8.98 7.34 46.98
N SER A 53 -9.60 6.28 47.49
CA SER A 53 -9.17 4.89 47.23
C SER A 53 -10.37 3.97 47.08
N LYS A 54 -10.42 3.15 46.02
CA LYS A 54 -11.47 2.13 45.87
C LYS A 54 -11.33 1.00 46.89
N ILE A 55 -12.45 0.45 47.33
CA ILE A 55 -12.52 -0.76 48.15
C ILE A 55 -13.26 -1.87 47.39
N ASP A 56 -14.45 -1.59 46.85
CA ASP A 56 -15.26 -2.58 46.15
C ASP A 56 -15.98 -1.95 44.94
N PRO A 57 -16.01 -2.59 43.76
CA PRO A 57 -15.21 -3.73 43.34
C PRO A 57 -13.69 -3.48 43.43
N VAL A 58 -12.91 -4.48 43.85
CA VAL A 58 -11.43 -4.37 43.87
C VAL A 58 -10.88 -4.32 42.44
N THR A 59 -11.41 -5.17 41.55
CA THR A 59 -10.93 -5.35 40.18
C THR A 59 -11.17 -4.10 39.33
N ASP A 60 -10.21 -3.76 38.47
CA ASP A 60 -10.30 -2.59 37.58
C ASP A 60 -11.43 -2.69 36.57
N LYS A 61 -11.78 -3.92 36.17
CA LYS A 61 -12.81 -4.22 35.18
C LYS A 61 -13.81 -5.24 35.71
N VAL A 62 -15.11 -4.99 35.49
CA VAL A 62 -16.20 -5.90 35.89
C VAL A 62 -17.20 -6.04 34.75
N ASN A 63 -17.54 -7.28 34.39
CA ASN A 63 -18.61 -7.56 33.43
C ASN A 63 -19.98 -7.56 34.12
N LEU A 64 -20.98 -6.91 33.52
CA LEU A 64 -22.30 -6.70 34.11
C LEU A 64 -23.44 -7.29 33.27
N VAL A 65 -24.49 -7.74 33.96
CA VAL A 65 -25.79 -8.05 33.36
C VAL A 65 -26.52 -6.72 33.06
N ILE A 66 -27.38 -6.67 32.04
CA ILE A 66 -28.23 -5.49 31.79
C ILE A 66 -29.29 -5.38 32.89
N GLY A 67 -29.43 -4.19 33.48
CA GLY A 67 -30.34 -3.95 34.61
C GLY A 67 -29.81 -4.44 35.96
N ASP A 68 -28.56 -4.91 36.01
CA ASP A 68 -27.94 -5.34 37.26
C ASP A 68 -27.63 -4.14 38.16
N THR A 69 -27.96 -4.27 39.44
CA THR A 69 -27.55 -3.29 40.46
C THR A 69 -26.10 -3.54 40.85
N ARG A 70 -25.29 -2.49 40.95
CA ARG A 70 -23.96 -2.54 41.56
C ARG A 70 -23.80 -1.48 42.63
N ASN A 71 -23.02 -1.85 43.64
CA ASN A 71 -22.62 -1.01 44.75
C ASN A 71 -21.13 -0.74 44.57
N PHE A 72 -20.73 0.52 44.68
CA PHE A 72 -19.34 0.96 44.67
C PHE A 72 -19.02 1.48 46.07
N LEU A 73 -17.85 1.16 46.60
CA LEU A 73 -17.39 1.54 47.93
C LEU A 73 -15.99 2.15 47.81
N LEU A 74 -15.83 3.39 48.26
CA LEU A 74 -14.51 4.02 48.40
C LEU A 74 -14.20 4.35 49.86
N ARG A 75 -12.93 4.62 50.10
CA ARG A 75 -12.40 5.29 51.29
C ARG A 75 -11.77 6.61 50.90
N GLY A 76 -12.19 7.67 51.59
CA GLY A 76 -11.48 8.93 51.65
C GLY A 76 -10.52 8.94 52.84
N THR A 77 -9.33 9.51 52.64
CA THR A 77 -8.34 9.77 53.69
C THR A 77 -7.80 11.17 53.58
N ASP A 78 -7.69 11.85 54.72
CA ASP A 78 -7.38 13.27 54.82
C ASP A 78 -6.36 13.54 55.95
N PRO A 79 -5.28 14.31 55.71
CA PRO A 79 -4.26 14.57 56.73
C PRO A 79 -4.69 15.53 57.84
N ASP A 80 -5.58 16.48 57.56
CA ASP A 80 -5.95 17.57 58.46
C ASP A 80 -7.19 17.23 59.31
N GLY A 81 -7.94 16.20 58.91
CA GLY A 81 -9.08 15.65 59.64
C GLY A 81 -10.42 16.30 59.29
N ASN A 82 -10.50 16.99 58.14
CA ASN A 82 -11.62 17.83 57.74
C ASN A 82 -12.39 17.27 56.52
N LEU A 83 -12.37 15.95 56.29
CA LEU A 83 -13.25 15.30 55.29
C LEU A 83 -14.69 15.81 55.41
N ARG A 84 -15.37 15.93 54.26
CA ARG A 84 -16.77 16.36 54.21
C ARG A 84 -17.63 15.51 53.30
N GLY A 85 -17.10 15.03 52.18
CA GLY A 85 -17.93 14.28 51.25
C GLY A 85 -17.24 13.70 50.04
N THR A 86 -18.09 13.23 49.13
CA THR A 86 -17.73 12.55 47.88
C THR A 86 -18.58 13.06 46.73
N GLU A 87 -18.05 12.99 45.52
CA GLU A 87 -18.80 13.24 44.29
C GLU A 87 -18.59 12.11 43.30
N TRP A 88 -19.70 11.62 42.75
CA TRP A 88 -19.76 10.44 41.88
C TRP A 88 -20.08 10.81 40.44
N TYR A 89 -19.36 10.18 39.52
CA TYR A 89 -19.40 10.45 38.09
C TYR A 89 -19.51 9.13 37.30
N ILE A 90 -20.17 9.18 36.15
CA ILE A 90 -20.11 8.14 35.11
C ILE A 90 -19.70 8.79 33.80
N ASN A 91 -18.61 8.29 33.19
CA ASN A 91 -18.02 8.83 31.96
C ASN A 91 -17.78 10.35 32.06
N GLY A 92 -17.20 10.81 33.17
CA GLY A 92 -17.01 12.24 33.48
C GLY A 92 -18.30 13.04 33.76
N LYS A 93 -19.49 12.47 33.63
CA LYS A 93 -20.76 13.15 33.94
C LYS A 93 -21.15 12.92 35.40
N TYR A 94 -21.27 14.02 36.14
CA TYR A 94 -21.77 14.05 37.53
C TYR A 94 -23.10 13.29 37.71
N GLN A 95 -23.23 12.58 38.84
CA GLN A 95 -24.39 11.77 39.22
C GLN A 95 -24.98 12.21 40.57
N THR A 96 -24.14 12.31 41.62
CA THR A 96 -24.56 12.68 43.00
C THR A 96 -23.36 13.09 43.85
N SER A 97 -23.60 13.91 44.89
CA SER A 97 -22.63 14.21 45.96
C SER A 97 -23.17 13.70 47.30
N HIS A 98 -22.35 13.05 48.13
CA HIS A 98 -22.73 12.66 49.50
C HIS A 98 -21.91 13.44 50.53
N PHE A 99 -22.57 14.10 51.48
CA PHE A 99 -21.95 14.92 52.52
C PHE A 99 -21.88 14.16 53.86
N ILE A 100 -21.33 12.94 53.84
CA ILE A 100 -21.34 11.99 54.97
C ILE A 100 -19.95 11.66 55.54
N LEU A 101 -18.88 12.15 54.92
CA LEU A 101 -17.52 11.91 55.42
C LEU A 101 -17.16 12.94 56.50
N SER A 102 -16.31 12.54 57.45
CA SER A 102 -15.77 13.40 58.51
C SER A 102 -14.49 12.80 59.09
N GLY A 103 -13.67 13.61 59.75
CA GLY A 103 -12.40 13.17 60.34
C GLY A 103 -11.30 12.92 59.29
N THR A 104 -10.28 12.16 59.68
CA THR A 104 -9.11 11.83 58.84
C THR A 104 -9.33 10.62 57.91
N ILE A 105 -10.39 9.84 58.13
CA ILE A 105 -10.70 8.64 57.34
C ILE A 105 -12.19 8.35 57.37
N GLY A 106 -12.76 8.05 56.20
CA GLY A 106 -14.16 7.67 56.09
C GLY A 106 -14.43 6.85 54.83
N THR A 107 -15.60 6.20 54.79
CA THR A 107 -16.04 5.40 53.64
C THR A 107 -17.42 5.86 53.19
N ASP A 108 -17.62 5.91 51.87
CA ASP A 108 -18.91 6.18 51.24
C ASP A 108 -19.21 5.12 50.19
N SER A 109 -20.49 4.88 49.94
CA SER A 109 -20.94 3.93 48.94
C SER A 109 -22.08 4.45 48.09
N TRP A 110 -21.96 4.30 46.78
CA TRP A 110 -23.00 4.64 45.82
C TRP A 110 -23.52 3.41 45.08
N ARG A 111 -24.79 3.44 44.72
CA ARG A 111 -25.50 2.32 44.10
C ARG A 111 -26.09 2.76 42.76
N HIS A 112 -25.76 2.03 41.71
CA HIS A 112 -26.19 2.33 40.34
C HIS A 112 -26.77 1.09 39.64
N ILE A 113 -27.59 1.30 38.62
CA ILE A 113 -28.19 0.24 37.80
C ILE A 113 -27.85 0.50 36.33
N PHE A 114 -27.12 -0.43 35.72
CA PHE A 114 -26.63 -0.26 34.34
C PHE A 114 -27.64 -0.82 33.34
N ASN A 115 -28.59 0.03 32.92
CA ASN A 115 -29.74 -0.35 32.09
C ASN A 115 -29.46 -0.47 30.58
N ALA A 116 -28.21 -0.28 30.14
CA ALA A 116 -27.83 -0.35 28.73
C ALA A 116 -26.44 -0.97 28.55
N SER A 117 -26.22 -1.57 27.38
CA SER A 117 -24.94 -2.10 26.93
C SER A 117 -23.92 -0.99 26.70
N GLY A 118 -22.70 -1.13 27.22
CA GLY A 118 -21.75 -0.02 27.24
C GLY A 118 -20.47 -0.29 28.00
N MET A 119 -19.47 0.55 27.74
CA MET A 119 -18.32 0.76 28.62
C MET A 119 -18.61 1.99 29.48
N TYR A 120 -18.45 1.85 30.80
CA TYR A 120 -18.70 2.92 31.76
C TYR A 120 -17.51 3.06 32.72
N THR A 121 -16.84 4.20 32.68
CA THR A 121 -15.90 4.62 33.72
C THR A 121 -16.73 5.20 34.87
N VAL A 122 -16.71 4.56 36.04
CA VAL A 122 -17.28 5.10 37.29
C VAL A 122 -16.13 5.74 38.06
N GLU A 123 -16.33 6.96 38.52
CA GLU A 123 -15.30 7.75 39.19
C GLU A 123 -15.88 8.39 40.46
N ALA A 124 -15.13 8.34 41.56
CA ALA A 124 -15.49 8.99 42.81
C ALA A 124 -14.35 9.88 43.30
N LEU A 125 -14.61 11.18 43.41
CA LEU A 125 -13.72 12.14 44.06
C LEU A 125 -14.11 12.30 45.53
N VAL A 126 -13.15 12.65 46.38
CA VAL A 126 -13.34 12.98 47.80
C VAL A 126 -13.04 14.47 48.00
N PHE A 127 -13.78 15.15 48.87
CA PHE A 127 -13.53 16.55 49.21
C PHE A 127 -13.69 16.86 50.71
N ASP A 128 -13.03 17.94 51.12
CA ASP A 128 -12.96 18.42 52.51
C ASP A 128 -13.95 19.58 52.81
N ALA A 129 -13.91 20.09 54.04
CA ALA A 129 -14.72 21.23 54.48
C ALA A 129 -14.34 22.57 53.82
N GLN A 130 -13.16 22.65 53.22
CA GLN A 130 -12.61 23.82 52.51
C GLN A 130 -12.87 23.76 50.99
N ASN A 131 -13.40 22.63 50.50
CA ASN A 131 -13.65 22.29 49.10
C ASN A 131 -12.37 22.04 48.28
N ALA A 132 -11.26 21.57 48.89
CA ALA A 132 -10.21 20.93 48.12
C ALA A 132 -10.62 19.47 47.80
N TYR A 133 -10.21 18.99 46.62
CA TYR A 133 -10.61 17.70 46.06
C TYR A 133 -9.41 16.77 45.90
N SER A 134 -9.68 15.47 45.99
CA SER A 134 -8.69 14.43 45.71
C SER A 134 -8.12 14.52 44.31
N SER A 135 -6.78 14.64 44.21
CA SER A 135 -6.07 14.85 42.94
C SER A 135 -6.19 13.69 41.94
N GLN A 136 -6.62 12.52 42.39
CA GLN A 136 -7.03 11.37 41.58
C GLN A 136 -8.33 10.78 42.15
N PRO A 137 -9.31 10.38 41.32
CA PRO A 137 -10.51 9.67 41.77
C PRO A 137 -10.24 8.19 42.10
N ALA A 138 -11.15 7.59 42.86
CA ALA A 138 -11.31 6.14 42.85
C ALA A 138 -12.08 5.72 41.59
N THR A 139 -11.47 4.89 40.73
CA THR A 139 -11.99 4.57 39.39
C THR A 139 -12.27 3.07 39.18
N TRP A 140 -13.37 2.77 38.48
CA TRP A 140 -13.76 1.44 38.04
C TRP A 140 -14.24 1.44 36.59
N ILE A 141 -13.97 0.38 35.83
CA ILE A 141 -14.42 0.22 34.43
C ILE A 141 -15.47 -0.88 34.35
N MET A 142 -16.74 -0.52 34.29
CA MET A 142 -17.84 -1.45 34.08
C MET A 142 -18.01 -1.75 32.59
N GLN A 143 -18.10 -3.03 32.23
CA GLN A 143 -18.44 -3.47 30.88
C GLN A 143 -19.79 -4.21 30.90
N VAL A 144 -20.83 -3.55 30.39
CA VAL A 144 -22.10 -4.19 30.08
C VAL A 144 -22.01 -4.74 28.66
N ASP A 145 -21.98 -6.06 28.55
CA ASP A 145 -21.68 -6.87 27.35
C ASP A 145 -20.23 -6.83 26.84
N ALA A 146 -19.74 -8.00 26.42
CA ALA A 146 -18.42 -8.17 25.81
C ALA A 146 -18.44 -9.28 24.76
N ALA A 147 -17.75 -9.06 23.64
CA ALA A 147 -17.57 -10.04 22.57
C ALA A 147 -16.16 -9.93 21.99
N SER A 148 -15.63 -11.01 21.40
CA SER A 148 -14.29 -11.05 20.83
C SER A 148 -14.17 -11.86 19.53
N ILE A 149 -13.24 -11.46 18.67
CA ILE A 149 -12.98 -12.03 17.34
C ILE A 149 -11.95 -13.15 17.47
N ILE A 150 -12.43 -14.39 17.62
CA ILE A 150 -11.61 -15.59 17.74
C ILE A 150 -10.75 -15.79 16.49
N SER A 151 -11.35 -15.77 15.30
CA SER A 151 -10.62 -15.92 14.03
C SER A 151 -11.11 -14.97 12.95
N LEU A 152 -10.17 -14.54 12.12
CA LEU A 152 -10.36 -13.79 10.88
C LEU A 152 -9.66 -14.58 9.77
N SER A 153 -10.41 -15.02 8.76
CA SER A 153 -9.90 -15.79 7.62
C SER A 153 -10.37 -15.13 6.32
N PRO A 154 -9.57 -14.21 5.75
CA PRO A 154 -9.86 -13.58 4.46
C PRO A 154 -9.40 -14.47 3.29
N PRO A 155 -9.79 -14.15 2.04
CA PRO A 155 -9.14 -14.72 0.86
C PRO A 155 -7.66 -14.34 0.82
N THR A 156 -6.82 -15.25 0.31
CA THR A 156 -5.35 -15.07 0.28
C THR A 156 -4.73 -15.18 -1.11
N GLY A 157 -3.51 -14.65 -1.26
CA GLY A 157 -2.72 -14.72 -2.49
C GLY A 157 -3.14 -13.70 -3.56
N ILE A 158 -2.91 -14.04 -4.83
CA ILE A 158 -3.28 -13.21 -5.99
C ILE A 158 -4.80 -13.26 -6.21
N LYS A 159 -5.43 -12.12 -6.52
CA LYS A 159 -6.84 -12.00 -6.94
C LYS A 159 -6.97 -11.04 -8.11
N ASN A 160 -7.88 -11.35 -9.02
CA ASN A 160 -8.13 -10.53 -10.21
C ASN A 160 -9.43 -9.73 -10.04
N PRO A 161 -9.56 -8.54 -10.66
CA PRO A 161 -10.83 -7.80 -10.70
C PRO A 161 -12.00 -8.70 -11.14
N GLY A 162 -13.19 -8.45 -10.60
CA GLY A 162 -14.37 -9.30 -10.80
C GLY A 162 -14.41 -10.62 -10.02
N ASN A 163 -13.34 -11.01 -9.30
CA ASN A 163 -13.36 -12.23 -8.47
C ASN A 163 -14.41 -12.17 -7.35
N SER A 164 -15.21 -13.23 -7.20
CA SER A 164 -16.01 -13.45 -5.99
C SER A 164 -15.13 -13.86 -4.82
N LEU A 165 -15.16 -13.07 -3.76
CA LEU A 165 -14.38 -13.24 -2.53
C LEU A 165 -15.30 -13.67 -1.37
N SER A 166 -14.75 -14.46 -0.45
CA SER A 166 -15.43 -14.89 0.78
C SER A 166 -14.49 -14.80 1.97
N SER A 167 -14.89 -14.05 3.00
CA SER A 167 -14.18 -13.91 4.27
C SER A 167 -14.98 -14.50 5.43
N ARG A 168 -14.30 -15.20 6.35
CA ARG A 168 -14.92 -15.78 7.55
C ARG A 168 -14.45 -15.08 8.82
N VAL A 169 -15.39 -14.72 9.68
CA VAL A 169 -15.15 -14.05 10.98
C VAL A 169 -15.85 -14.84 12.08
N THR A 170 -15.11 -15.31 13.08
CA THR A 170 -15.69 -16.05 14.21
C THR A 170 -15.76 -15.13 15.43
N VAL A 171 -16.98 -14.84 15.88
CA VAL A 171 -17.27 -14.00 17.04
C VAL A 171 -17.75 -14.86 18.20
N LYS A 172 -17.20 -14.62 19.40
CA LYS A 172 -17.59 -15.27 20.65
C LYS A 172 -18.14 -14.24 21.63
N ASN A 173 -19.26 -14.56 22.29
CA ASN A 173 -19.74 -13.82 23.45
C ASN A 173 -18.84 -14.16 24.66
N ILE A 174 -18.21 -13.14 25.24
CA ILE A 174 -17.37 -13.24 26.45
C ILE A 174 -17.90 -12.39 27.62
N GLY A 175 -19.11 -11.84 27.46
CA GLY A 175 -19.89 -11.18 28.50
C GLY A 175 -20.80 -12.17 29.23
N VAL A 176 -21.74 -11.62 30.01
CA VAL A 176 -22.65 -12.39 30.87
C VAL A 176 -24.12 -12.36 30.42
N ASN A 177 -24.50 -11.48 29.49
CA ASN A 177 -25.84 -11.48 28.90
C ASN A 177 -25.92 -12.39 27.66
N THR A 178 -27.12 -12.89 27.38
CA THR A 178 -27.43 -13.60 26.13
C THR A 178 -27.96 -12.59 25.10
N ARG A 179 -27.22 -12.34 24.01
CA ARG A 179 -27.59 -11.32 23.01
C ARG A 179 -26.92 -11.51 21.64
N SER A 180 -27.37 -10.74 20.65
CA SER A 180 -26.70 -10.58 19.35
C SER A 180 -25.70 -9.42 19.35
N TYR A 181 -24.71 -9.48 18.46
CA TYR A 181 -23.70 -8.45 18.21
C TYR A 181 -23.65 -8.07 16.73
N TRP A 182 -23.25 -6.85 16.41
CA TRP A 182 -23.05 -6.41 15.02
C TRP A 182 -21.57 -6.49 14.63
N VAL A 183 -21.29 -6.95 13.41
CA VAL A 183 -19.94 -7.21 12.92
C VAL A 183 -19.73 -6.46 11.61
N GLY A 184 -18.85 -5.47 11.66
CA GLY A 184 -18.39 -4.75 10.47
C GLY A 184 -17.21 -5.48 9.83
N PHE A 185 -17.13 -5.42 8.51
CA PHE A 185 -16.02 -5.96 7.72
C PHE A 185 -15.65 -5.01 6.58
N GLY A 186 -14.37 -4.88 6.27
CA GLY A 186 -13.91 -4.14 5.10
C GLY A 186 -12.52 -4.56 4.64
N TYR A 187 -12.22 -4.29 3.38
CA TYR A 187 -10.86 -4.38 2.85
C TYR A 187 -10.27 -2.98 2.69
N GLN A 188 -9.13 -2.73 3.31
CA GLN A 188 -8.34 -1.53 3.07
C GLN A 188 -7.62 -1.68 1.72
N LYS A 189 -7.77 -0.68 0.86
CA LYS A 189 -7.05 -0.53 -0.41
C LYS A 189 -5.58 -0.11 -0.19
N PRO A 190 -4.73 -0.24 -1.23
CA PRO A 190 -3.36 0.30 -1.23
C PRO A 190 -3.29 1.81 -0.91
N ASP A 191 -4.31 2.58 -1.28
CA ASP A 191 -4.44 4.02 -0.99
C ASP A 191 -4.84 4.34 0.46
N GLY A 192 -5.01 3.33 1.31
CA GLY A 192 -5.38 3.46 2.72
C GLY A 192 -6.88 3.63 2.99
N THR A 193 -7.70 3.90 1.98
CA THR A 193 -9.18 3.96 2.08
C THR A 193 -9.80 2.56 2.01
N PHE A 194 -11.12 2.43 2.12
CA PHE A 194 -11.78 1.13 2.35
C PHE A 194 -12.86 0.79 1.33
N TYR A 195 -12.93 -0.48 0.94
CA TYR A 195 -14.16 -1.14 0.53
C TYR A 195 -14.83 -1.73 1.77
N ASN A 196 -15.86 -1.06 2.28
CA ASN A 196 -16.70 -1.58 3.37
C ASN A 196 -17.70 -2.59 2.81
N LEU A 197 -17.90 -3.70 3.52
CA LEU A 197 -18.94 -4.69 3.25
C LEU A 197 -20.08 -4.47 4.25
N GLY A 198 -21.32 -4.68 3.79
CA GLY A 198 -22.51 -4.50 4.63
C GLY A 198 -22.39 -5.32 5.94
N PRO A 199 -22.64 -4.70 7.11
CA PRO A 199 -22.41 -5.35 8.39
C PRO A 199 -23.40 -6.49 8.61
N GLN A 200 -22.96 -7.54 9.30
CA GLN A 200 -23.78 -8.70 9.63
C GLN A 200 -24.02 -8.76 11.13
N GLN A 201 -25.24 -9.10 11.53
CA GLN A 201 -25.56 -9.39 12.92
C GLN A 201 -25.33 -10.87 13.22
N THR A 202 -24.84 -11.19 14.43
CA THR A 202 -24.85 -12.57 14.93
C THR A 202 -26.27 -13.00 15.26
N ASN A 203 -26.50 -14.31 15.25
CA ASN A 203 -27.55 -14.96 16.03
C ASN A 203 -27.41 -14.57 17.51
N ILE A 204 -28.45 -14.84 18.30
CA ILE A 204 -28.39 -14.66 19.75
C ILE A 204 -27.34 -15.62 20.33
N LEU A 205 -26.28 -15.07 20.92
CA LEU A 205 -25.19 -15.81 21.55
C LEU A 205 -25.36 -15.82 23.06
N PHE A 206 -25.47 -17.00 23.65
CA PHE A 206 -25.31 -17.22 25.09
C PHE A 206 -23.86 -16.94 25.54
N PRO A 207 -23.61 -16.60 26.81
CA PRO A 207 -22.26 -16.46 27.37
C PRO A 207 -21.36 -17.67 27.01
N GLY A 208 -20.17 -17.39 26.48
CA GLY A 208 -19.21 -18.41 26.06
C GLY A 208 -19.51 -19.08 24.70
N SER A 209 -20.66 -18.86 24.08
CA SER A 209 -20.97 -19.38 22.74
C SER A 209 -20.38 -18.51 21.62
N GLN A 210 -20.26 -19.07 20.41
CA GLN A 210 -19.64 -18.41 19.26
C GLN A 210 -20.33 -18.76 17.93
N GLN A 211 -20.19 -17.88 16.94
CA GLN A 211 -20.68 -18.07 15.58
C GLN A 211 -19.64 -17.60 14.56
N THR A 212 -19.54 -18.32 13.44
CA THR A 212 -18.80 -17.88 12.25
C THR A 212 -19.76 -17.19 11.27
N LEU A 213 -19.49 -15.91 10.98
CA LEU A 213 -20.15 -15.14 9.91
C LEU A 213 -19.34 -15.27 8.61
N ILE A 214 -20.03 -15.11 7.47
CA ILE A 214 -19.44 -15.25 6.14
C ILE A 214 -19.77 -14.01 5.31
N PHE A 215 -18.76 -13.20 5.04
CA PHE A 215 -18.83 -11.99 4.23
C PHE A 215 -18.44 -12.32 2.78
N ASN A 216 -19.44 -12.45 1.91
CA ASN A 216 -19.27 -12.67 0.47
C ASN A 216 -19.34 -11.33 -0.26
N TRP A 217 -18.44 -11.08 -1.22
CA TRP A 217 -18.34 -9.82 -1.95
C TRP A 217 -17.63 -10.02 -3.29
N ASN A 218 -18.05 -9.31 -4.33
CA ASN A 218 -17.37 -9.34 -5.63
C ASN A 218 -16.38 -8.18 -5.68
N LEU A 219 -15.11 -8.47 -5.96
CA LEU A 219 -14.07 -7.48 -6.15
C LEU A 219 -14.40 -6.61 -7.39
N PRO A 220 -14.45 -5.26 -7.29
CA PRO A 220 -14.78 -4.41 -8.44
C PRO A 220 -13.85 -4.59 -9.64
N GLN A 221 -14.33 -4.26 -10.84
CA GLN A 221 -13.54 -4.37 -12.08
C GLN A 221 -12.45 -3.29 -12.18
N ASP A 222 -12.61 -2.19 -11.47
CA ASP A 222 -11.71 -1.04 -11.33
C ASP A 222 -10.83 -1.10 -10.07
N ALA A 223 -10.81 -2.24 -9.36
CA ALA A 223 -10.12 -2.37 -8.08
C ALA A 223 -8.59 -2.13 -8.21
N PRO A 224 -8.01 -1.10 -7.53
CA PRO A 224 -6.61 -0.71 -7.71
C PRO A 224 -5.59 -1.82 -7.42
N TYR A 225 -4.53 -1.86 -8.23
CA TYR A 225 -3.41 -2.80 -8.07
C TYR A 225 -2.67 -2.59 -6.75
N GLY A 226 -2.20 -3.68 -6.14
CA GLY A 226 -1.43 -3.66 -4.88
C GLY A 226 -1.97 -4.59 -3.80
N ASN A 227 -1.51 -4.39 -2.56
CA ASN A 227 -1.87 -5.23 -1.41
C ASN A 227 -3.10 -4.69 -0.67
N TYR A 228 -3.98 -5.59 -0.25
CA TYR A 228 -5.21 -5.28 0.49
C TYR A 228 -5.14 -5.84 1.91
N ASN A 229 -5.54 -5.06 2.91
CA ASN A 229 -5.66 -5.54 4.30
C ASN A 229 -7.12 -5.89 4.60
N ALA A 230 -7.39 -7.01 5.25
CA ALA A 230 -8.73 -7.30 5.77
C ALA A 230 -8.88 -6.76 7.20
N VAL A 231 -9.99 -6.09 7.51
CA VAL A 231 -10.27 -5.50 8.83
C VAL A 231 -11.70 -5.83 9.25
N THR A 232 -11.89 -6.22 10.51
CA THR A 232 -13.21 -6.48 11.10
C THR A 232 -13.29 -5.99 12.54
N ARG A 233 -14.49 -5.57 12.96
CA ARG A 233 -14.78 -4.92 14.25
C ARG A 233 -16.14 -5.39 14.77
N ILE A 234 -16.24 -5.71 16.06
CA ILE A 234 -17.53 -6.03 16.71
C ILE A 234 -18.07 -4.78 17.40
N TRP A 235 -19.37 -4.53 17.27
CA TRP A 235 -20.07 -3.36 17.78
C TRP A 235 -21.34 -3.75 18.55
N ASN A 236 -21.84 -2.81 19.34
CA ASN A 236 -23.07 -2.93 20.09
C ASN A 236 -24.31 -2.90 19.20
N GLY A 237 -24.34 -1.98 18.23
CA GLY A 237 -25.48 -1.77 17.35
C GLY A 237 -25.08 -1.36 15.93
N TYR A 238 -26.08 -1.05 15.11
CA TYR A 238 -25.93 -0.56 13.75
C TYR A 238 -27.22 0.17 13.36
N ASP A 239 -27.08 1.42 12.94
CA ASP A 239 -28.16 2.24 12.40
C ASP A 239 -28.20 2.09 10.86
N PRO A 240 -29.17 1.35 10.29
CA PRO A 240 -29.26 1.12 8.85
C PRO A 240 -29.79 2.35 8.07
N VAL A 241 -30.24 3.41 8.75
CA VAL A 241 -30.68 4.67 8.13
C VAL A 241 -29.49 5.64 7.99
N LYS A 242 -28.52 5.57 8.91
CA LYS A 242 -27.28 6.38 8.88
C LYS A 242 -26.05 5.63 8.34
N ASP A 243 -26.15 4.33 8.05
CA ASP A 243 -25.02 3.42 7.75
C ASP A 243 -23.89 3.54 8.79
N LEU A 244 -24.27 3.50 10.08
CA LEU A 244 -23.38 3.80 11.19
C LEU A 244 -23.37 2.70 12.25
N MET A 245 -22.20 2.13 12.53
CA MET A 245 -22.02 1.17 13.62
C MET A 245 -22.11 1.89 14.97
N GLU A 246 -22.90 1.36 15.90
CA GLU A 246 -23.19 2.02 17.18
C GLU A 246 -22.25 1.55 18.29
N SER A 247 -21.76 2.51 19.07
CA SER A 247 -20.84 2.29 20.19
C SER A 247 -21.46 1.52 21.37
N PRO A 248 -20.64 0.84 22.20
CA PRO A 248 -19.20 0.66 22.05
C PRO A 248 -18.81 -0.32 20.93
N GLN A 249 -17.58 -0.16 20.43
CA GLN A 249 -16.86 -1.25 19.76
C GLN A 249 -16.30 -2.20 20.85
N TYR A 250 -16.53 -3.50 20.72
CA TYR A 250 -16.06 -4.49 21.70
C TYR A 250 -14.68 -5.06 21.39
N ASP A 251 -14.36 -5.30 20.12
CA ASP A 251 -13.09 -5.90 19.66
C ASP A 251 -12.82 -5.55 18.19
N SER A 252 -11.57 -5.65 17.75
CA SER A 252 -11.15 -5.41 16.36
C SER A 252 -9.96 -6.28 15.97
N LYS A 253 -9.96 -6.81 14.74
CA LYS A 253 -8.91 -7.68 14.21
C LYS A 253 -8.59 -7.31 12.77
N SER A 254 -7.32 -7.37 12.40
CA SER A 254 -6.88 -7.16 11.01
C SER A 254 -5.95 -8.28 10.52
N SER A 255 -5.88 -8.42 9.20
CA SER A 255 -4.95 -9.28 8.48
C SER A 255 -4.25 -8.42 7.44
N GLN A 256 -2.95 -8.18 7.66
CA GLN A 256 -2.10 -7.37 6.80
C GLN A 256 -1.74 -8.14 5.53
N LYS A 257 -1.77 -7.49 4.36
CA LYS A 257 -1.54 -8.10 3.04
C LYS A 257 -2.36 -9.39 2.83
N ALA A 258 -3.65 -9.34 3.18
CA ALA A 258 -4.57 -10.47 3.05
C ALA A 258 -4.54 -11.05 1.62
N PHE A 259 -4.75 -10.20 0.61
CA PHE A 259 -4.55 -10.55 -0.80
C PHE A 259 -3.83 -9.43 -1.56
N ARG A 260 -3.34 -9.73 -2.77
CA ARG A 260 -2.78 -8.77 -3.73
C ARG A 260 -3.56 -8.83 -5.04
N ILE A 261 -3.90 -7.67 -5.59
CA ILE A 261 -4.22 -7.55 -7.02
C ILE A 261 -2.88 -7.29 -7.74
N PRO A 262 -2.51 -8.11 -8.74
CA PRO A 262 -1.30 -7.85 -9.50
C PRO A 262 -1.52 -6.61 -10.36
N SER A 263 -0.46 -5.83 -10.56
CA SER A 263 -0.36 -4.99 -11.75
C SER A 263 -0.40 -5.92 -12.96
N ASP A 264 -1.41 -5.77 -13.80
CA ASP A 264 -1.32 -6.35 -15.15
C ASP A 264 -0.40 -5.43 -15.96
N PRO A 265 0.77 -5.90 -16.42
CA PRO A 265 1.70 -5.05 -17.14
C PRO A 265 1.18 -4.63 -18.51
N PHE A 266 0.12 -5.26 -19.00
CA PHE A 266 -0.54 -4.87 -20.23
C PHE A 266 -2.06 -4.92 -20.07
N LYS A 267 -2.70 -3.74 -20.10
CA LYS A 267 -4.16 -3.56 -19.99
C LYS A 267 -4.96 -4.33 -21.07
N PHE A 268 -4.28 -4.69 -22.16
CA PHE A 268 -4.74 -5.56 -23.25
C PHE A 268 -3.60 -6.52 -23.60
N GLN A 269 -3.82 -7.52 -24.48
CA GLN A 269 -2.71 -8.31 -25.01
C GLN A 269 -1.72 -7.42 -25.80
N PRO A 270 -0.42 -7.36 -25.46
CA PRO A 270 0.54 -6.56 -26.19
C PRO A 270 0.70 -7.03 -27.64
N ARG A 271 0.70 -6.05 -28.53
CA ARG A 271 1.34 -6.10 -29.83
C ARG A 271 2.35 -4.96 -29.83
N ALA A 272 3.55 -5.27 -29.38
CA ALA A 272 4.63 -4.31 -29.17
C ALA A 272 5.49 -4.14 -30.44
N ILE A 273 6.22 -3.03 -30.52
CA ILE A 273 7.25 -2.82 -31.54
C ILE A 273 8.46 -2.11 -30.93
N TYR A 274 9.66 -2.51 -31.35
CA TYR A 274 10.91 -1.89 -30.93
C TYR A 274 11.14 -0.62 -31.75
N VAL A 275 11.50 0.48 -31.09
CA VAL A 275 11.79 1.77 -31.72
C VAL A 275 13.18 2.22 -31.29
N TRP A 276 14.20 1.70 -31.97
CA TRP A 276 15.61 1.99 -31.73
C TRP A 276 16.05 3.34 -32.36
N GLY A 277 16.87 3.31 -33.42
CA GLY A 277 17.61 4.48 -33.93
C GLY A 277 16.78 5.69 -34.38
N ASN A 278 15.47 5.53 -34.61
CA ASN A 278 14.58 6.64 -34.94
C ASN A 278 14.09 7.43 -33.70
N ALA A 279 14.30 6.96 -32.47
CA ALA A 279 13.69 7.53 -31.27
C ALA A 279 13.89 9.06 -31.15
N TYR A 280 15.12 9.55 -31.25
CA TYR A 280 15.41 11.00 -31.22
C TYR A 280 14.71 11.77 -32.34
N LYS A 281 14.74 11.26 -33.58
CA LYS A 281 14.06 11.88 -34.73
C LYS A 281 12.54 11.95 -34.54
N ILE A 282 11.96 10.95 -33.87
CA ILE A 282 10.53 10.89 -33.54
C ILE A 282 10.17 11.91 -32.46
N LEU A 283 10.99 12.02 -31.41
CA LEU A 283 10.85 13.00 -30.33
C LEU A 283 10.97 14.45 -30.83
N GLU A 284 11.93 14.72 -31.72
CA GLU A 284 12.21 16.06 -32.27
C GLU A 284 11.25 16.49 -33.38
N SER A 285 10.50 15.55 -33.99
CA SER A 285 9.60 15.83 -35.11
C SER A 285 8.16 15.41 -34.81
N PRO A 286 7.23 16.36 -34.60
CA PRO A 286 5.81 16.08 -34.48
C PRO A 286 5.22 15.32 -35.68
N ILE A 287 5.82 15.45 -36.88
CA ILE A 287 5.45 14.70 -38.07
C ILE A 287 5.84 13.22 -37.92
N GLU A 288 7.05 12.92 -37.43
CA GLU A 288 7.50 11.52 -37.27
C GLU A 288 6.84 10.83 -36.07
N THR A 289 6.52 11.58 -35.01
CA THR A 289 5.58 11.14 -33.97
C THR A 289 4.21 10.79 -34.58
N GLY A 290 3.67 11.66 -35.43
CA GLY A 290 2.41 11.39 -36.15
C GLY A 290 2.48 10.15 -37.03
N ASN A 291 3.59 9.96 -37.75
CA ASN A 291 3.83 8.79 -38.61
C ASN A 291 3.89 7.48 -37.80
N LEU A 292 4.62 7.45 -36.68
CA LEU A 292 4.69 6.26 -35.81
C LEU A 292 3.30 5.93 -35.22
N ILE A 293 2.57 6.93 -34.73
CA ILE A 293 1.24 6.73 -34.13
C ILE A 293 0.21 6.27 -35.19
N GLN A 294 0.29 6.79 -36.42
CA GLN A 294 -0.55 6.32 -37.54
C GLN A 294 -0.23 4.86 -37.89
N PHE A 295 1.06 4.56 -38.13
CA PHE A 295 1.54 3.20 -38.41
C PHE A 295 1.14 2.21 -37.31
N ALA A 296 1.20 2.62 -36.04
CA ALA A 296 0.78 1.79 -34.92
C ALA A 296 -0.71 1.41 -35.00
N ARG A 297 -1.59 2.38 -35.31
CA ARG A 297 -3.02 2.12 -35.51
C ARG A 297 -3.28 1.19 -36.70
N ASP A 298 -2.61 1.43 -37.82
CA ASP A 298 -2.82 0.67 -39.06
C ASP A 298 -2.38 -0.80 -38.94
N HIS A 299 -1.35 -1.08 -38.11
CA HIS A 299 -0.82 -2.41 -37.85
C HIS A 299 -1.26 -2.99 -36.49
N GLY A 300 -2.26 -2.40 -35.82
CA GLY A 300 -2.82 -2.89 -34.55
C GLY A 300 -1.83 -2.93 -33.36
N ILE A 301 -0.71 -2.21 -33.45
CA ILE A 301 0.30 -2.09 -32.41
C ILE A 301 -0.27 -1.24 -31.27
N ASN A 302 -0.07 -1.70 -30.03
CA ASN A 302 -0.58 -1.02 -28.83
C ASN A 302 0.50 -0.69 -27.78
N THR A 303 1.74 -1.12 -27.97
CA THR A 303 2.87 -0.82 -27.08
C THR A 303 4.11 -0.43 -27.87
N PHE A 304 4.84 0.59 -27.43
CA PHE A 304 6.18 0.92 -27.91
C PHE A 304 7.22 0.49 -26.87
N PHE A 305 8.16 -0.36 -27.30
CA PHE A 305 9.45 -0.51 -26.63
C PHE A 305 10.36 0.59 -27.21
N PHE A 306 10.31 1.78 -26.62
CA PHE A 306 10.81 3.01 -27.22
C PHE A 306 12.17 3.36 -26.63
N TYR A 307 13.21 3.48 -27.47
CA TYR A 307 14.57 3.69 -26.98
C TYR A 307 14.70 5.03 -26.23
N THR A 308 15.24 4.98 -25.01
CA THR A 308 15.52 6.15 -24.18
C THR A 308 16.88 6.01 -23.53
N ASP A 309 17.57 7.12 -23.27
CA ASP A 309 18.84 7.10 -22.54
C ASP A 309 18.89 8.22 -21.49
N THR A 310 19.88 8.12 -20.59
CA THR A 310 20.07 9.10 -19.51
C THR A 310 20.26 10.52 -20.04
N SER A 311 20.96 10.69 -21.17
CA SER A 311 21.21 11.98 -21.82
C SER A 311 19.91 12.63 -22.30
N GLY A 312 19.08 11.90 -23.05
CA GLY A 312 17.81 12.35 -23.56
C GLY A 312 16.81 12.66 -22.44
N LEU A 313 16.65 11.74 -21.48
CA LEU A 313 15.68 11.90 -20.39
C LEU A 313 16.01 13.06 -19.45
N THR A 314 17.30 13.34 -19.20
CA THR A 314 17.70 14.45 -18.32
C THR A 314 17.82 15.78 -19.06
N GLY A 315 18.31 15.78 -20.31
CA GLY A 315 18.50 16.99 -21.12
C GLY A 315 17.21 17.51 -21.74
N ASN A 316 16.34 16.62 -22.25
CA ASN A 316 15.15 16.97 -23.04
C ASN A 316 13.84 16.30 -22.54
N PRO A 317 13.53 16.26 -21.22
CA PRO A 317 12.34 15.57 -20.70
C PRO A 317 11.02 16.08 -21.29
N ALA A 318 10.95 17.33 -21.76
CA ALA A 318 9.75 17.89 -22.38
C ALA A 318 9.32 17.13 -23.66
N LEU A 319 10.28 16.68 -24.49
CA LEU A 319 9.98 15.94 -25.72
C LEU A 319 9.36 14.57 -25.41
N TYR A 320 9.87 13.89 -24.38
CA TYR A 320 9.32 12.63 -23.91
C TYR A 320 7.90 12.79 -23.35
N ARG A 321 7.63 13.85 -22.57
CA ARG A 321 6.27 14.14 -22.07
C ARG A 321 5.28 14.37 -23.21
N GLU A 322 5.67 15.17 -24.20
CA GLU A 322 4.82 15.45 -25.37
C GLU A 322 4.58 14.19 -26.22
N PHE A 323 5.60 13.35 -26.40
CA PHE A 323 5.47 12.08 -27.12
C PHE A 323 4.56 11.08 -26.38
N ILE A 324 4.79 10.87 -25.08
CA ILE A 324 3.99 9.93 -24.27
C ILE A 324 2.54 10.40 -24.17
N LEU A 325 2.28 11.69 -23.97
CA LEU A 325 0.93 12.25 -23.98
C LEU A 325 0.19 11.98 -25.30
N LYS A 326 0.89 12.07 -26.44
CA LYS A 326 0.34 11.72 -27.76
C LYS A 326 0.12 10.21 -27.92
N ALA A 327 1.01 9.36 -27.40
CA ALA A 327 0.84 7.91 -27.41
C ALA A 327 -0.38 7.49 -26.54
N HIS A 328 -0.43 7.95 -25.28
CA HIS A 328 -1.49 7.68 -24.32
C HIS A 328 -2.87 8.15 -24.81
N SER A 329 -2.96 9.34 -25.41
CA SER A 329 -4.22 9.84 -26.03
C SER A 329 -4.67 9.03 -27.26
N ASN A 330 -3.83 8.12 -27.77
CA ASN A 330 -4.17 7.16 -28.81
C ASN A 330 -4.29 5.71 -28.28
N ASN A 331 -4.27 5.50 -26.96
CA ASN A 331 -4.28 4.20 -26.27
C ASN A 331 -3.02 3.34 -26.54
N LEU A 332 -1.88 3.98 -26.81
CA LEU A 332 -0.59 3.33 -27.04
C LEU A 332 0.26 3.45 -25.76
N TYR A 333 0.71 2.33 -25.20
CA TYR A 333 1.60 2.30 -24.02
C TYR A 333 3.05 2.54 -24.43
N VAL A 334 3.85 3.14 -23.55
CA VAL A 334 5.28 3.44 -23.81
C VAL A 334 6.13 2.87 -22.69
N HIS A 335 6.97 1.90 -23.04
CA HIS A 335 8.00 1.35 -22.15
C HIS A 335 9.35 1.97 -22.52
N ALA A 336 10.12 2.39 -21.51
CA ALA A 336 11.47 2.93 -21.70
C ALA A 336 12.46 1.81 -22.02
N LEU A 337 12.82 1.65 -23.30
CA LEU A 337 13.77 0.64 -23.80
C LEU A 337 15.22 1.12 -23.68
N ASN A 338 16.09 0.30 -23.09
CA ASN A 338 17.55 0.39 -23.24
C ASN A 338 18.18 -0.97 -22.91
N GLY A 339 19.40 -1.22 -23.37
CA GLY A 339 20.02 -2.53 -23.28
C GLY A 339 21.52 -2.47 -23.53
N ARG A 340 22.33 -3.06 -22.64
CA ARG A 340 23.78 -3.19 -22.79
C ARG A 340 24.31 -4.40 -22.04
N SER A 341 24.86 -5.38 -22.75
CA SER A 341 25.53 -6.57 -22.20
C SER A 341 26.54 -6.24 -21.08
N ALA A 342 27.30 -5.16 -21.24
CA ALA A 342 28.29 -4.69 -20.26
C ALA A 342 27.71 -4.38 -18.86
N TRP A 343 26.41 -4.05 -18.77
CA TRP A 343 25.72 -3.84 -17.50
C TRP A 343 25.70 -5.10 -16.62
N THR A 344 25.85 -6.30 -17.20
CA THR A 344 26.01 -7.55 -16.44
C THR A 344 27.18 -7.49 -15.44
N THR A 345 28.19 -6.66 -15.72
CA THR A 345 29.35 -6.41 -14.83
C THR A 345 29.42 -4.98 -14.28
N ASP A 346 28.74 -4.02 -14.92
CA ASP A 346 28.55 -2.65 -14.40
C ASP A 346 27.07 -2.43 -14.02
N HIS A 347 26.71 -2.93 -12.83
CA HIS A 347 25.35 -2.81 -12.32
C HIS A 347 24.97 -1.36 -12.03
N GLN A 348 25.95 -0.49 -11.74
CA GLN A 348 25.71 0.89 -11.38
C GLN A 348 25.25 1.71 -12.59
N ALA A 349 25.80 1.46 -13.78
CA ALA A 349 25.35 2.12 -15.01
C ALA A 349 23.88 1.80 -15.34
N ALA A 350 23.46 0.53 -15.19
CA ALA A 350 22.06 0.15 -15.33
C ALA A 350 21.17 0.79 -14.27
N VAL A 351 21.51 0.66 -12.98
CA VAL A 351 20.71 1.25 -11.89
C VAL A 351 20.60 2.77 -12.02
N ASN A 352 21.63 3.46 -12.55
CA ASN A 352 21.56 4.88 -12.88
C ASN A 352 20.54 5.20 -13.99
N TYR A 353 20.44 4.37 -15.04
CA TYR A 353 19.40 4.50 -16.06
C TYR A 353 18.00 4.28 -15.47
N ILE A 354 17.81 3.22 -14.67
CA ILE A 354 16.55 2.91 -13.98
C ILE A 354 16.12 4.08 -13.08
N MET A 355 17.03 4.61 -12.26
CA MET A 355 16.76 5.80 -11.43
C MET A 355 16.44 7.04 -12.27
N THR A 356 16.93 7.14 -13.51
CA THR A 356 16.60 8.25 -14.42
C THR A 356 15.17 8.13 -14.95
N VAL A 357 14.73 6.95 -15.40
CA VAL A 357 13.33 6.70 -15.80
C VAL A 357 12.37 6.94 -14.63
N LEU A 358 12.73 6.47 -13.43
CA LEU A 358 11.95 6.69 -12.20
C LEU A 358 11.85 8.17 -11.83
N ASN A 359 12.96 8.92 -11.89
CA ASN A 359 12.94 10.36 -11.64
C ASN A 359 12.16 11.13 -12.72
N TYR A 360 12.21 10.70 -13.98
CA TYR A 360 11.37 11.25 -15.05
C TYR A 360 9.88 11.05 -14.74
N ASN A 361 9.45 9.82 -14.40
CA ASN A 361 8.06 9.50 -14.08
C ASN A 361 7.56 10.28 -12.86
N LYS A 362 8.38 10.37 -11.80
CA LYS A 362 8.07 11.09 -10.57
C LYS A 362 7.84 12.60 -10.79
N ASN A 363 8.41 13.16 -11.85
CA ASN A 363 8.32 14.59 -12.21
C ASN A 363 7.45 14.84 -13.45
N SER A 364 6.54 13.93 -13.82
CA SER A 364 5.66 14.05 -14.98
C SER A 364 4.20 13.76 -14.60
N GLN A 365 3.24 14.34 -15.33
CA GLN A 365 1.82 14.10 -15.08
C GLN A 365 1.45 12.62 -15.32
N PRO A 366 0.35 12.09 -14.75
CA PRO A 366 -0.03 10.69 -14.94
C PRO A 366 -0.19 10.24 -16.41
N THR A 367 -0.50 11.17 -17.32
CA THR A 367 -0.63 10.97 -18.77
C THR A 367 0.66 11.25 -19.56
N GLU A 368 1.79 11.43 -18.88
CA GLU A 368 3.10 11.75 -19.45
C GLU A 368 4.20 10.77 -18.95
N LYS A 369 3.82 9.81 -18.10
CA LYS A 369 4.70 8.78 -17.53
C LYS A 369 4.89 7.61 -18.50
N PHE A 370 6.07 7.00 -18.50
CA PHE A 370 6.23 5.66 -19.04
C PHE A 370 5.36 4.67 -18.26
N ASP A 371 4.81 3.68 -18.95
CA ASP A 371 4.04 2.58 -18.39
C ASP A 371 4.96 1.45 -17.89
N GLY A 372 6.14 1.32 -18.50
CA GLY A 372 7.11 0.28 -18.20
C GLY A 372 8.56 0.69 -18.37
N ILE A 373 9.43 -0.12 -17.78
CA ILE A 373 10.84 -0.26 -18.14
C ILE A 373 10.97 -1.57 -18.89
N TYR A 374 11.72 -1.55 -19.99
CA TYR A 374 11.93 -2.71 -20.81
C TYR A 374 13.39 -2.80 -21.20
N LEU A 375 14.03 -3.95 -20.98
CA LEU A 375 15.48 -4.07 -21.09
C LEU A 375 15.92 -5.15 -22.05
N ASP A 376 16.95 -4.82 -22.83
CA ASP A 376 17.60 -5.70 -23.79
C ASP A 376 19.06 -5.95 -23.36
N ILE A 377 19.22 -6.66 -22.24
CA ILE A 377 20.55 -6.98 -21.70
C ILE A 377 20.85 -8.40 -22.17
N GLU A 378 21.80 -8.52 -23.10
CA GLU A 378 22.20 -9.79 -23.69
C GLU A 378 23.57 -10.29 -23.14
N PRO A 379 23.69 -10.82 -21.90
CA PRO A 379 24.97 -11.26 -21.33
C PRO A 379 25.82 -12.17 -22.22
N TYR A 380 25.17 -12.99 -23.06
CA TYR A 380 25.79 -13.95 -23.97
C TYR A 380 26.54 -13.32 -25.15
N THR A 381 26.34 -12.01 -25.41
CA THR A 381 27.17 -11.25 -26.35
C THR A 381 28.51 -10.80 -25.75
N LEU A 382 28.73 -10.97 -24.44
CA LEU A 382 30.02 -10.71 -23.82
C LEU A 382 31.04 -11.81 -24.15
N SER A 383 32.25 -11.42 -24.54
CA SER A 383 33.42 -12.31 -24.71
C SER A 383 33.94 -12.97 -23.42
N SER A 384 33.21 -12.80 -22.32
CA SER A 384 33.40 -13.46 -21.02
C SER A 384 32.26 -14.41 -20.64
N TRP A 385 31.18 -14.51 -21.43
CA TRP A 385 30.10 -15.47 -21.23
C TRP A 385 30.54 -16.91 -21.45
N GLU A 386 31.50 -17.12 -22.33
CA GLU A 386 32.15 -18.40 -22.55
C GLU A 386 33.64 -18.26 -22.85
N LYS A 387 34.37 -19.37 -22.65
CA LYS A 387 35.71 -19.60 -23.18
C LYS A 387 35.88 -21.07 -23.52
N ASP A 388 35.75 -21.39 -24.80
CA ASP A 388 36.50 -22.50 -25.39
C ASP A 388 38.00 -22.11 -25.39
N PRO A 389 38.96 -23.01 -25.07
CA PRO A 389 40.37 -22.80 -25.41
C PRO A 389 40.62 -22.35 -26.86
N ASP A 390 39.79 -22.75 -27.82
CA ASP A 390 39.92 -22.42 -29.25
C ASP A 390 39.12 -21.17 -29.69
N GLY A 391 38.35 -20.54 -28.80
CA GLY A 391 37.86 -19.16 -28.96
C GLY A 391 36.67 -18.88 -29.90
N ASN A 392 35.91 -19.89 -30.36
CA ASN A 392 34.72 -19.70 -31.20
C ASN A 392 33.42 -19.53 -30.37
N SER A 393 32.86 -18.31 -30.30
CA SER A 393 31.83 -17.99 -29.29
C SER A 393 30.37 -18.38 -29.61
N PHE A 394 29.92 -18.37 -30.87
CA PHE A 394 28.46 -18.28 -31.13
C PHE A 394 27.71 -19.62 -31.10
N SER A 395 28.28 -20.70 -31.62
CA SER A 395 27.67 -22.03 -31.54
C SER A 395 27.72 -22.61 -30.13
N LEU A 396 28.73 -22.24 -29.36
CA LEU A 396 28.94 -22.73 -28.01
C LEU A 396 28.06 -22.01 -26.98
N ALA A 397 27.72 -20.73 -27.17
CA ALA A 397 26.87 -19.94 -26.27
C ALA A 397 25.43 -20.45 -26.12
N ARG A 398 25.06 -21.52 -26.83
CA ARG A 398 23.82 -22.30 -26.73
C ARG A 398 23.98 -23.63 -25.96
N SER A 399 25.19 -23.94 -25.47
CA SER A 399 25.60 -25.24 -24.93
C SER A 399 26.22 -25.17 -23.53
N SER A 400 26.72 -24.01 -23.11
CA SER A 400 27.20 -23.79 -21.74
C SER A 400 26.88 -22.38 -21.22
N VAL A 401 27.19 -22.14 -19.95
CA VAL A 401 27.01 -20.83 -19.31
C VAL A 401 28.12 -20.57 -18.30
N ASN A 402 28.76 -19.39 -18.39
CA ASN A 402 29.56 -18.88 -17.28
C ASN A 402 28.65 -18.57 -16.08
N LYS A 403 28.53 -19.53 -15.17
CA LYS A 403 27.64 -19.46 -14.01
C LYS A 403 27.91 -18.26 -13.11
N ASN A 404 29.15 -17.76 -13.05
CA ASN A 404 29.45 -16.53 -12.31
C ASN A 404 28.82 -15.30 -12.98
N LEU A 405 28.90 -15.19 -14.30
CA LEU A 405 28.34 -14.07 -15.06
C LEU A 405 26.80 -14.12 -15.11
N ALA A 406 26.22 -15.32 -15.20
CA ALA A 406 24.78 -15.52 -15.02
C ALA A 406 24.30 -15.17 -13.60
N ILE A 407 25.08 -15.46 -12.55
CA ILE A 407 24.78 -14.99 -11.18
C ILE A 407 24.85 -13.46 -11.09
N GLN A 408 25.83 -12.81 -11.74
CA GLN A 408 25.87 -11.35 -11.81
C GLN A 408 24.67 -10.77 -12.55
N TYR A 409 24.22 -11.38 -13.65
CA TYR A 409 22.99 -10.99 -14.35
C TYR A 409 21.75 -11.09 -13.43
N LEU A 410 21.58 -12.20 -12.72
CA LEU A 410 20.45 -12.34 -11.78
C LEU A 410 20.53 -11.35 -10.60
N HIS A 411 21.73 -11.01 -10.12
CA HIS A 411 21.90 -9.93 -9.14
C HIS A 411 21.56 -8.55 -9.72
N LEU A 412 21.89 -8.29 -10.99
CA LEU A 412 21.49 -7.07 -11.69
C LEU A 412 19.97 -6.96 -11.78
N LEU A 413 19.30 -7.95 -12.37
CA LEU A 413 17.83 -7.96 -12.53
C LEU A 413 17.12 -7.83 -11.18
N SER A 414 17.62 -8.51 -10.14
CA SER A 414 17.09 -8.38 -8.79
C SER A 414 17.30 -6.97 -8.23
N SER A 415 18.44 -6.34 -8.48
CA SER A 415 18.72 -4.95 -8.07
C SER A 415 17.83 -3.93 -8.79
N ILE A 416 17.54 -4.16 -10.08
CA ILE A 416 16.60 -3.35 -10.88
C ILE A 416 15.17 -3.46 -10.33
N ASN A 417 14.66 -4.68 -10.13
CA ASN A 417 13.33 -4.90 -9.55
C ASN A 417 13.23 -4.26 -8.15
N ASN A 418 14.23 -4.47 -7.28
CA ASN A 418 14.26 -3.85 -5.96
C ASN A 418 14.27 -2.30 -6.04
N THR A 419 14.96 -1.71 -7.02
CA THR A 419 15.00 -0.25 -7.24
C THR A 419 13.62 0.29 -7.69
N ILE A 420 12.95 -0.41 -8.62
CA ILE A 420 11.59 -0.07 -9.06
C ILE A 420 10.61 -0.22 -7.89
N SER A 421 10.63 -1.37 -7.20
CA SER A 421 9.78 -1.66 -6.04
C SER A 421 9.95 -0.67 -4.88
N ALA A 422 11.17 -0.15 -4.64
CA ALA A 422 11.45 0.83 -3.60
C ALA A 422 11.01 2.26 -3.97
N SER A 423 10.74 2.55 -5.24
CA SER A 423 10.37 3.89 -5.71
C SER A 423 8.93 4.29 -5.38
N GLY A 424 8.02 3.31 -5.27
CA GLY A 424 6.58 3.52 -5.19
C GLY A 424 5.86 3.80 -6.53
N GLU A 425 6.58 3.91 -7.64
CA GLU A 425 5.98 3.95 -8.98
C GLU A 425 5.46 2.57 -9.40
N THR A 426 4.32 2.52 -10.07
CA THR A 426 3.73 1.28 -10.62
C THR A 426 4.20 1.02 -12.05
N LEU A 427 5.52 1.05 -12.26
CA LEU A 427 6.13 0.66 -13.54
C LEU A 427 6.18 -0.86 -13.68
N THR A 428 5.97 -1.33 -14.91
CA THR A 428 6.23 -2.73 -15.28
C THR A 428 7.72 -2.94 -15.52
N PHE A 429 8.24 -4.14 -15.26
CA PHE A 429 9.59 -4.53 -15.65
C PHE A 429 9.56 -5.72 -16.63
N GLY A 430 10.03 -5.50 -17.85
CA GLY A 430 10.27 -6.56 -18.84
C GLY A 430 11.75 -6.66 -19.26
N GLU A 431 12.13 -7.84 -19.73
CA GLU A 431 13.49 -8.20 -20.16
C GLU A 431 13.41 -9.12 -21.40
N ASP A 432 14.25 -8.89 -22.39
CA ASP A 432 14.45 -9.79 -23.52
C ASP A 432 15.31 -11.01 -23.12
N ILE A 433 14.93 -12.20 -23.60
CA ILE A 433 15.75 -13.41 -23.51
C ILE A 433 15.76 -14.15 -24.85
N PRO A 434 16.88 -14.78 -25.26
CA PRO A 434 16.90 -15.63 -26.43
C PRO A 434 16.25 -16.98 -26.11
N PHE A 435 15.64 -17.60 -27.12
CA PHE A 435 14.83 -18.82 -26.99
C PHE A 435 15.51 -20.06 -26.38
N TRP A 436 16.84 -20.05 -26.17
CA TRP A 436 17.62 -21.22 -25.75
C TRP A 436 18.06 -21.21 -24.26
N LEU A 437 17.63 -20.24 -23.44
CA LEU A 437 17.97 -20.22 -22.00
C LEU A 437 17.16 -21.23 -21.15
N ASP A 438 16.25 -21.97 -21.78
CA ASP A 438 15.49 -23.10 -21.24
C ASP A 438 16.23 -24.44 -21.34
N SER A 439 17.36 -24.48 -22.03
CA SER A 439 17.95 -25.72 -22.52
C SER A 439 18.95 -26.36 -21.53
N ASN A 440 19.14 -27.67 -21.66
CA ASN A 440 20.07 -28.44 -20.82
C ASN A 440 21.47 -27.81 -20.79
N GLY A 441 21.95 -27.47 -19.60
CA GLY A 441 23.23 -26.77 -19.38
C GLY A 441 23.06 -25.41 -18.70
N PHE A 442 21.92 -24.74 -18.89
CA PHE A 442 21.59 -23.46 -18.26
C PHE A 442 21.10 -23.58 -16.81
N ASP A 443 21.10 -24.79 -16.23
CA ASP A 443 20.78 -25.03 -14.82
C ASP A 443 21.70 -24.29 -13.85
N LEU A 444 21.12 -23.39 -13.07
CA LEU A 444 21.83 -22.53 -12.12
C LEU A 444 21.18 -22.64 -10.74
N THR A 445 22.02 -22.72 -9.69
CA THR A 445 21.57 -22.61 -8.31
C THR A 445 21.68 -21.17 -7.85
N TYR A 446 20.54 -20.49 -7.71
CA TYR A 446 20.44 -19.10 -7.25
C TYR A 446 19.50 -19.02 -6.05
N ASN A 447 19.89 -18.28 -5.01
CA ASN A 447 19.16 -18.14 -3.75
C ASN A 447 18.60 -19.48 -3.18
N GLY A 448 19.42 -20.53 -3.23
CA GLY A 448 19.09 -21.86 -2.71
C GLY A 448 18.14 -22.70 -3.56
N LYS A 449 17.80 -22.27 -4.79
CA LYS A 449 16.96 -23.02 -5.74
C LYS A 449 17.73 -23.28 -7.04
N THR A 450 17.71 -24.52 -7.50
CA THR A 450 18.20 -24.87 -8.85
C THR A 450 17.04 -24.80 -9.84
N LYS A 451 17.25 -24.09 -10.95
CA LYS A 451 16.33 -23.96 -12.10
C LYS A 451 17.17 -23.62 -13.34
N LEU A 452 16.55 -23.72 -14.52
CA LEU A 452 17.04 -23.11 -15.75
C LEU A 452 17.14 -21.59 -15.61
N LEU A 453 18.03 -20.97 -16.38
CA LEU A 453 18.33 -19.54 -16.28
C LEU A 453 17.12 -18.67 -16.63
N SER A 454 16.36 -19.03 -17.66
CA SER A 454 15.13 -18.32 -18.04
C SER A 454 14.10 -18.25 -16.91
N SER A 455 13.94 -19.32 -16.12
CA SER A 455 13.06 -19.34 -14.95
C SER A 455 13.51 -18.40 -13.83
N HIS A 456 14.83 -18.20 -13.65
CA HIS A 456 15.35 -17.25 -12.66
C HIS A 456 15.22 -15.80 -13.13
N ILE A 457 15.35 -15.55 -14.44
CA ILE A 457 15.08 -14.24 -15.06
C ILE A 457 13.60 -13.88 -14.88
N GLN A 458 12.69 -14.78 -15.26
CA GLN A 458 11.25 -14.62 -15.04
C GLN A 458 10.90 -14.37 -13.56
N ASP A 459 11.60 -14.98 -12.61
CA ASP A 459 11.39 -14.68 -11.18
C ASP A 459 11.70 -13.21 -10.84
N GLN A 460 12.62 -12.54 -11.54
CA GLN A 460 13.00 -11.14 -11.30
C GLN A 460 12.16 -10.09 -12.05
N THR A 461 11.50 -10.42 -13.17
CA THR A 461 10.74 -9.46 -13.99
C THR A 461 9.21 -9.57 -13.79
N ASP A 462 8.38 -8.67 -14.32
CA ASP A 462 6.92 -8.90 -14.43
C ASP A 462 6.59 -9.73 -15.69
N PHE A 463 7.33 -9.49 -16.77
CA PHE A 463 7.26 -10.27 -18.00
C PHE A 463 8.65 -10.51 -18.60
N ILE A 464 8.73 -11.45 -19.52
CA ILE A 464 9.86 -11.59 -20.44
C ILE A 464 9.36 -11.51 -21.88
N THR A 465 10.27 -11.21 -22.79
CA THR A 465 10.06 -11.43 -24.21
C THR A 465 11.02 -12.53 -24.68
N VAL A 466 10.50 -13.54 -25.38
CA VAL A 466 11.31 -14.57 -26.02
C VAL A 466 11.67 -14.08 -27.42
N MET A 467 12.95 -13.80 -27.65
CA MET A 467 13.50 -13.53 -28.98
C MET A 467 13.63 -14.87 -29.72
N ASP A 468 12.65 -15.14 -30.57
CA ASP A 468 12.42 -16.46 -31.16
C ASP A 468 13.31 -16.74 -32.39
N TYR A 469 13.79 -15.68 -33.06
CA TYR A 469 14.70 -15.74 -34.23
C TYR A 469 14.34 -16.86 -35.23
N THR A 470 13.06 -16.92 -35.63
CA THR A 470 12.54 -17.89 -36.60
C THR A 470 11.38 -17.34 -37.43
N ASP A 471 11.35 -17.69 -38.71
CA ASP A 471 10.24 -17.52 -39.66
C ASP A 471 9.06 -18.51 -39.41
N ASN A 472 9.33 -19.58 -38.67
CA ASN A 472 8.44 -20.74 -38.59
C ASN A 472 7.68 -20.76 -37.25
N TYR A 473 6.37 -20.50 -37.31
CA TYR A 473 5.50 -20.50 -36.14
C TYR A 473 5.50 -21.81 -35.33
N ASN A 474 5.88 -22.96 -35.92
CA ASN A 474 5.99 -24.22 -35.18
C ASN A 474 7.24 -24.24 -34.28
N ASN A 475 8.34 -23.61 -34.72
CA ASN A 475 9.52 -23.40 -33.88
C ASN A 475 9.13 -22.49 -32.70
N ALA A 476 8.49 -21.36 -32.97
CA ALA A 476 8.03 -20.42 -31.95
C ALA A 476 7.08 -21.03 -30.90
N ILE A 477 6.11 -21.84 -31.35
CA ILE A 477 5.22 -22.60 -30.44
C ILE A 477 6.02 -23.64 -29.61
N THR A 478 7.12 -24.16 -30.13
CA THR A 478 7.94 -25.17 -29.44
C THR A 478 8.90 -24.55 -28.45
N TRP A 479 9.60 -23.47 -28.84
CA TRP A 479 10.67 -22.87 -28.04
C TRP A 479 10.11 -22.01 -26.89
N ALA A 480 9.12 -21.15 -27.14
CA ALA A 480 8.46 -20.39 -26.06
C ALA A 480 7.58 -21.25 -25.11
N ALA A 481 7.44 -22.57 -25.37
CA ALA A 481 6.58 -23.45 -24.60
C ALA A 481 7.03 -23.62 -23.14
N TYR A 482 8.34 -23.68 -22.86
CA TYR A 482 8.83 -23.84 -21.49
C TYR A 482 8.49 -22.60 -20.66
N GLU A 483 8.84 -21.43 -21.17
CA GLU A 483 8.62 -20.11 -20.58
C GLU A 483 7.14 -19.90 -20.23
N ILE A 484 6.24 -20.13 -21.17
CA ILE A 484 4.80 -19.93 -21.00
C ILE A 484 4.21 -20.89 -19.95
N ASN A 485 4.68 -22.14 -19.89
CA ASN A 485 4.23 -23.08 -18.85
C ASN A 485 4.82 -22.74 -17.48
N TYR A 486 6.07 -22.28 -17.41
CA TYR A 486 6.69 -21.80 -16.17
C TYR A 486 5.98 -20.56 -15.62
N GLY A 487 5.71 -19.58 -16.48
CA GLY A 487 5.07 -18.32 -16.10
C GLY A 487 3.65 -18.50 -15.54
N ILE A 488 2.90 -19.52 -15.98
CA ILE A 488 1.60 -19.88 -15.37
C ILE A 488 1.76 -20.25 -13.89
N ALA A 489 2.81 -21.01 -13.53
CA ALA A 489 3.08 -21.41 -12.16
C ALA A 489 3.71 -20.29 -11.32
N ALA A 490 4.52 -19.43 -11.94
CA ALA A 490 5.21 -18.32 -11.28
C ALA A 490 4.37 -17.04 -11.15
N GLY A 491 3.25 -16.93 -11.89
CA GLY A 491 2.46 -15.71 -11.99
C GLY A 491 3.15 -14.62 -12.80
N LYS A 492 3.84 -15.01 -13.88
CA LYS A 492 4.67 -14.18 -14.77
C LYS A 492 4.16 -14.25 -16.19
N TYR A 493 4.48 -13.24 -17.01
CA TYR A 493 3.99 -13.15 -18.38
C TYR A 493 5.09 -13.34 -19.43
N VAL A 494 4.70 -13.78 -20.61
CA VAL A 494 5.59 -14.03 -21.75
C VAL A 494 5.03 -13.37 -23.01
N VAL A 495 5.88 -12.60 -23.66
CA VAL A 495 5.70 -12.04 -25.01
C VAL A 495 6.63 -12.81 -25.95
N ILE A 496 6.28 -12.94 -27.24
CA ILE A 496 7.15 -13.55 -28.25
C ILE A 496 7.57 -12.50 -29.28
N ALA A 497 8.87 -12.28 -29.44
CA ALA A 497 9.44 -11.36 -30.42
C ALA A 497 9.81 -12.08 -31.72
N PHE A 498 9.41 -11.47 -32.83
CA PHE A 498 9.81 -11.89 -34.16
C PHE A 498 10.63 -10.81 -34.86
N GLU A 499 11.64 -11.26 -35.60
CA GLU A 499 12.55 -10.43 -36.38
C GLU A 499 11.97 -10.14 -37.78
N THR A 500 12.24 -8.93 -38.28
CA THR A 500 11.87 -8.48 -39.63
C THR A 500 13.02 -7.77 -40.35
N GLN A 501 14.15 -7.51 -39.68
CA GLN A 501 15.39 -7.07 -40.32
C GLN A 501 15.95 -8.15 -41.23
N LYS A 502 16.63 -7.76 -42.31
CA LYS A 502 17.37 -8.72 -43.14
C LYS A 502 18.59 -9.25 -42.38
N LEU A 503 18.62 -10.56 -42.15
CA LEU A 503 19.75 -11.26 -41.55
C LEU A 503 20.56 -12.05 -42.59
N ASP A 504 21.74 -12.53 -42.20
CA ASP A 504 22.54 -13.49 -42.98
C ASP A 504 22.00 -14.94 -42.88
N ASN A 505 21.19 -15.25 -41.85
CA ASN A 505 20.40 -16.47 -41.76
C ASN A 505 18.92 -16.15 -42.05
N PRO A 506 18.38 -16.49 -43.25
CA PRO A 506 17.03 -16.08 -43.63
C PRO A 506 15.94 -16.69 -42.75
N GLU A 507 16.06 -17.97 -42.41
CA GLU A 507 15.13 -18.73 -41.55
C GLU A 507 14.96 -18.13 -40.13
N SER A 508 15.72 -17.08 -39.77
CA SER A 508 15.61 -16.36 -38.50
C SER A 508 14.82 -15.05 -38.54
N THR A 509 14.24 -14.67 -39.68
CA THR A 509 13.52 -13.40 -39.88
C THR A 509 12.39 -13.56 -40.90
N PHE A 510 11.34 -12.73 -40.81
CA PHE A 510 10.25 -12.69 -41.80
C PHE A 510 10.55 -11.81 -43.03
N PHE A 511 11.81 -11.37 -43.21
CA PHE A 511 12.19 -10.31 -44.15
C PHE A 511 11.78 -10.57 -45.61
N GLU A 512 11.82 -11.82 -46.08
CA GLU A 512 11.50 -12.20 -47.46
C GLU A 512 10.09 -12.81 -47.63
N GLU A 513 9.51 -13.37 -46.56
CA GLU A 513 8.15 -13.91 -46.51
C GLU A 513 7.09 -12.79 -46.43
N GLY A 514 7.46 -11.66 -45.84
CA GLY A 514 6.65 -10.46 -45.75
C GLY A 514 5.59 -10.47 -44.63
N ASN A 515 4.86 -9.37 -44.52
CA ASN A 515 3.90 -9.12 -43.43
C ASN A 515 2.76 -10.15 -43.42
N VAL A 516 2.36 -10.69 -44.58
CA VAL A 516 1.30 -11.70 -44.69
C VAL A 516 1.68 -13.00 -43.97
N ALA A 517 2.96 -13.38 -44.00
CA ALA A 517 3.46 -14.56 -43.30
C ALA A 517 3.59 -14.33 -41.80
N LEU A 518 4.09 -13.16 -41.39
CA LEU A 518 4.17 -12.75 -39.98
C LEU A 518 2.77 -12.72 -39.31
N GLU A 519 1.77 -12.15 -39.99
CA GLU A 519 0.37 -12.15 -39.55
C GLU A 519 -0.28 -13.55 -39.60
N ASN A 520 0.27 -14.50 -40.37
CA ASN A 520 -0.10 -15.90 -40.23
C ASN A 520 0.52 -16.52 -38.99
N ALA A 521 1.82 -16.31 -38.75
CA ALA A 521 2.51 -16.83 -37.57
C ALA A 521 1.84 -16.36 -36.26
N PHE A 522 1.55 -15.06 -36.12
CA PHE A 522 0.81 -14.51 -34.99
C PHE A 522 -0.53 -15.21 -34.75
N ARG A 523 -1.29 -15.55 -35.81
CA ARG A 523 -2.56 -16.28 -35.68
C ARG A 523 -2.38 -17.72 -35.21
N GLN A 524 -1.35 -18.44 -35.69
CA GLN A 524 -1.08 -19.82 -35.25
C GLN A 524 -0.58 -19.87 -33.80
N VAL A 525 0.31 -18.96 -33.41
CA VAL A 525 0.83 -18.87 -32.03
C VAL A 525 -0.29 -18.45 -31.06
N ASN A 526 -1.11 -17.45 -31.41
CA ASN A 526 -2.30 -17.06 -30.63
C ASN A 526 -3.28 -18.23 -30.45
N TYR A 527 -3.53 -19.02 -31.50
CA TYR A 527 -4.42 -20.18 -31.41
C TYR A 527 -3.89 -21.21 -30.40
N SER A 528 -2.62 -21.59 -30.53
CA SER A 528 -1.95 -22.57 -29.68
C SER A 528 -1.86 -22.16 -28.20
N PHE A 529 -1.64 -20.88 -27.92
CA PHE A 529 -1.48 -20.36 -26.56
C PHE A 529 -2.72 -19.63 -26.00
N SER A 530 -3.86 -19.63 -26.73
CA SER A 530 -5.12 -18.98 -26.35
C SER A 530 -5.65 -19.30 -24.94
N SER A 531 -5.30 -20.47 -24.39
CA SER A 531 -5.68 -20.93 -23.04
C SER A 531 -4.60 -20.72 -21.96
N LYS A 532 -3.42 -20.22 -22.33
CA LYS A 532 -2.25 -20.10 -21.46
C LYS A 532 -2.17 -18.69 -20.87
N SER A 533 -2.63 -18.50 -19.63
CA SER A 533 -2.73 -17.17 -18.98
C SER A 533 -1.41 -16.40 -18.79
N SER A 534 -0.26 -17.03 -19.01
CA SER A 534 1.05 -16.39 -19.03
C SER A 534 1.38 -15.77 -20.39
N PHE A 535 0.96 -16.40 -21.49
CA PHE A 535 1.17 -15.86 -22.82
C PHE A 535 0.34 -14.58 -22.98
N LYS A 536 1.01 -13.47 -23.25
CA LYS A 536 0.41 -12.14 -23.34
C LYS A 536 0.29 -11.64 -24.77
N GLY A 537 1.23 -11.93 -25.66
CA GLY A 537 1.16 -11.48 -27.05
C GLY A 537 2.52 -11.42 -27.72
N PHE A 538 2.73 -10.40 -28.55
CA PHE A 538 3.87 -10.34 -29.47
C PHE A 538 4.66 -9.03 -29.39
N ALA A 539 5.91 -9.08 -29.84
CA ALA A 539 6.73 -7.93 -30.18
C ALA A 539 7.31 -8.08 -31.60
N ILE A 540 7.60 -6.94 -32.25
CA ILE A 540 8.13 -6.89 -33.62
C ILE A 540 9.44 -6.11 -33.60
N HIS A 541 10.55 -6.77 -33.92
CA HIS A 541 11.84 -6.13 -34.13
C HIS A 541 12.00 -5.81 -35.63
N ASP A 542 12.18 -4.57 -36.08
CA ASP A 542 11.94 -3.28 -35.42
C ASP A 542 11.05 -2.37 -36.30
N TYR A 543 10.69 -1.17 -35.81
CA TYR A 543 9.88 -0.21 -36.58
C TYR A 543 10.44 0.13 -37.97
N ASN A 544 11.76 0.17 -38.17
CA ASN A 544 12.35 0.45 -39.48
C ASN A 544 12.11 -0.69 -40.48
N SER A 545 12.44 -1.90 -40.07
CA SER A 545 12.35 -3.11 -40.89
C SER A 545 10.91 -3.51 -41.14
N TYR A 546 10.05 -3.49 -40.12
CA TYR A 546 8.62 -3.80 -40.28
C TYR A 546 7.89 -2.80 -41.18
N LYS A 547 8.29 -1.52 -41.17
CA LYS A 547 7.79 -0.48 -42.10
C LYS A 547 8.30 -0.64 -43.54
N ALA A 548 9.42 -1.35 -43.73
CA ALA A 548 9.98 -1.69 -45.04
C ALA A 548 9.56 -3.09 -45.54
N LEU A 549 8.87 -3.86 -44.70
CA LEU A 549 8.39 -5.21 -44.98
C LEU A 549 7.28 -5.18 -46.06
N ARG A 550 7.19 -6.24 -46.85
CA ARG A 550 6.34 -6.33 -48.05
C ARG A 550 5.04 -7.10 -47.84
#